data_AF-A0A8I2YE28-F1
#
_entry.id   AF-A0A8I2YE28-F1
#
_cell.length_a   1.000
_cell.length_b   1.000
_cell.length_c   1.000
_cell.angle_alpha   90.00
_cell.angle_beta   90.00
_cell.angle_gamma   90.00
#
_symmetry.space_group_name_H-M   'P 1'
#
loop_
_entity.id
_entity.type
_entity.pdbx_description
1 polymer ?
#
loop_
_entity_poly.entity_id
_entity_poly.type
_entity_poly.pdbx_seq_one_letter_code
_entity_poly.pdbx_strand_id
1 'polypeptide(L)'
;MNISVMSGNHMAYPLLISLANIDAHICSKTSLHAYLLVALLPIAKFTHKTTRVHSLLQDWLVHEALNIVLAPLKTATQIGIMMSDPVGNLRYCFTPIAAWITDTPEESLLSGTGPKVSLVTIASSKQFGNAHQHELCTADHTLAAIHTACSQYSPNDHIGFLKAAKWLGLNGVIDLVWTGWPLSQPCYFITLEVLHHFFRFAWNHDIQ
;
A
#
# COMPACT_ATOMS: atom_id res chain seq x y z
N MET A 1 -0.74 0.54 -16.83
CA MET A 1 -1.67 0.28 -17.95
C MET A 1 -1.54 1.43 -18.95
N ASN A 2 -1.44 1.17 -20.26
CA ASN A 2 -1.33 2.24 -21.26
C ASN A 2 -2.73 2.80 -21.55
N ILE A 3 -2.94 4.10 -21.31
CA ILE A 3 -4.28 4.69 -21.22
C ILE A 3 -4.75 5.23 -22.59
N SER A 4 -3.87 5.36 -23.58
CA SER A 4 -4.20 5.91 -24.90
C SER A 4 -3.17 5.49 -25.96
N VAL A 5 -3.64 4.95 -27.09
CA VAL A 5 -2.80 4.59 -28.25
C VAL A 5 -2.62 5.77 -29.22
N MET A 6 -3.35 6.89 -29.04
CA MET A 6 -3.39 7.99 -30.03
C MET A 6 -3.07 9.40 -29.46
N SER A 7 -2.77 9.54 -28.18
CA SER A 7 -2.23 10.79 -27.60
C SER A 7 -1.07 10.49 -26.66
N GLY A 8 0.04 10.04 -27.25
CA GLY A 8 1.39 9.97 -26.68
C GLY A 8 1.52 9.27 -25.32
N ASN A 9 1.85 7.98 -25.28
CA ASN A 9 2.49 7.25 -24.16
C ASN A 9 2.24 7.78 -22.72
N HIS A 10 0.99 8.05 -22.35
CA HIS A 10 0.64 8.38 -20.98
C HIS A 10 0.41 7.06 -20.24
N MET A 11 1.26 6.78 -19.25
CA MET A 11 1.12 5.64 -18.35
C MET A 11 0.48 6.10 -17.04
N ALA A 12 -0.42 5.28 -16.51
CA ALA A 12 -0.94 5.42 -15.14
C ALA A 12 -1.03 4.05 -14.47
N TYR A 13 -1.01 4.08 -13.14
CA TYR A 13 -1.31 2.92 -12.31
C TYR A 13 -2.81 2.86 -12.05
N PRO A 14 -3.52 1.82 -12.49
CA PRO A 14 -4.96 1.69 -12.23
C PRO A 14 -5.20 1.34 -10.76
N LEU A 15 -6.12 2.06 -10.11
CA LEU A 15 -6.66 1.70 -8.81
C LEU A 15 -7.99 0.97 -9.02
N LEU A 16 -8.00 -0.32 -8.67
CA LEU A 16 -9.17 -1.19 -8.77
C LEU A 16 -9.72 -1.48 -7.37
N ILE A 17 -11.05 -1.58 -7.25
CA ILE A 17 -11.72 -2.03 -6.02
C ILE A 17 -12.65 -3.21 -6.32
N SER A 18 -12.77 -4.11 -5.36
CA SER A 18 -13.74 -5.21 -5.38
C SER A 18 -14.39 -5.34 -4.00
N LEU A 19 -15.42 -6.17 -3.92
CA LEU A 19 -16.08 -6.50 -2.66
C LEU A 19 -15.57 -7.84 -2.14
N ALA A 20 -15.21 -7.90 -0.86
CA ALA A 20 -14.69 -9.11 -0.23
C ALA A 20 -15.72 -10.25 -0.13
N ASN A 21 -17.02 -9.98 -0.35
CA ASN A 21 -18.07 -10.99 -0.36
C ASN A 21 -18.24 -11.67 -1.73
N ILE A 22 -17.49 -11.25 -2.75
CA ILE A 22 -17.42 -11.94 -4.04
C ILE A 22 -16.45 -13.12 -3.88
N ASP A 23 -16.88 -14.30 -4.34
CA ASP A 23 -16.08 -15.52 -4.28
C ASP A 23 -14.72 -15.33 -4.98
N ALA A 24 -13.64 -15.83 -4.37
CA ALA A 24 -12.28 -15.64 -4.86
C ALA A 24 -12.09 -16.16 -6.30
N HIS A 25 -12.76 -17.26 -6.67
CA HIS A 25 -12.70 -17.81 -8.02
C HIS A 25 -13.45 -16.93 -9.05
N ILE A 26 -14.42 -16.13 -8.60
CA ILE A 26 -15.03 -15.07 -9.43
C ILE A 26 -14.04 -13.90 -9.59
N CYS A 27 -13.42 -13.46 -8.50
CA CYS A 27 -12.40 -12.40 -8.53
C CYS A 27 -11.19 -12.75 -9.42
N SER A 28 -10.78 -14.02 -9.49
CA SER A 28 -9.66 -14.44 -10.36
C SER A 28 -10.01 -14.47 -11.85
N LYS A 29 -11.28 -14.33 -12.23
CA LYS A 29 -11.73 -14.35 -13.63
C LYS A 29 -11.96 -12.93 -14.14
N THR A 30 -11.02 -12.43 -14.93
CA THR A 30 -11.09 -11.09 -15.53
C THR A 30 -12.37 -10.85 -16.35
N SER A 31 -12.93 -11.89 -16.97
CA SER A 31 -14.16 -11.81 -17.77
C SER A 31 -15.43 -11.53 -16.96
N LEU A 32 -15.40 -11.71 -15.63
CA LEU A 32 -16.56 -11.55 -14.76
C LEU A 32 -16.69 -10.16 -14.15
N HIS A 33 -15.82 -9.22 -14.52
CA HIS A 33 -15.90 -7.81 -14.14
C HIS A 33 -16.06 -7.60 -12.61
N ALA A 34 -15.39 -8.44 -11.81
CA ALA A 34 -15.44 -8.40 -10.35
C ALA A 34 -14.71 -7.20 -9.74
N TYR A 35 -13.99 -6.43 -10.55
CA TYR A 35 -13.26 -5.23 -10.14
C TYR A 35 -13.79 -4.00 -10.87
N LEU A 36 -13.92 -2.90 -10.12
CA LEU A 36 -14.25 -1.58 -10.64
C LEU A 36 -13.01 -0.70 -10.68
N LEU A 37 -12.77 -0.01 -11.79
CA LEU A 37 -11.76 1.03 -11.89
C LEU A 37 -12.23 2.30 -11.19
N VAL A 38 -11.53 2.66 -10.10
CA VAL A 38 -11.84 3.84 -9.29
C VAL A 38 -11.06 5.06 -9.77
N ALA A 39 -9.78 4.89 -10.05
CA ALA A 39 -8.92 5.98 -10.49
C ALA A 39 -7.72 5.49 -11.30
N LEU A 40 -7.09 6.42 -12.01
CA LEU A 40 -5.79 6.26 -12.64
C LEU A 40 -4.81 7.17 -11.90
N LEU A 41 -3.86 6.57 -11.18
CA LEU A 41 -2.92 7.32 -10.35
C LEU A 41 -1.86 8.03 -11.24
N PRO A 42 -1.47 9.25 -10.87
CA PRO A 42 -0.55 10.05 -11.67
C PRO A 42 0.87 9.46 -11.67
N ILE A 43 1.54 9.57 -12.82
CA ILE A 43 2.98 9.32 -12.96
C ILE A 43 3.64 10.66 -13.25
N ALA A 44 4.30 11.23 -12.24
CA ALA A 44 4.93 12.53 -12.36
C ALA A 44 6.37 12.43 -12.86
N LYS A 45 6.81 13.47 -13.58
CA LYS A 45 8.21 13.68 -13.91
C LYS A 45 8.76 14.76 -12.98
N PHE A 46 9.59 14.37 -12.03
CA PHE A 46 10.19 15.29 -11.07
C PHE A 46 11.43 15.97 -11.65
N THR A 47 11.60 17.27 -11.38
CA THR A 47 12.73 18.09 -11.87
C THR A 47 13.92 18.12 -10.91
N HIS A 48 13.83 17.43 -9.76
CA HIS A 48 14.90 17.42 -8.76
C HIS A 48 16.19 16.78 -9.30
N LYS A 49 17.37 17.21 -8.85
CA LYS A 49 18.65 16.69 -9.39
C LYS A 49 18.97 15.26 -8.91
N THR A 50 18.47 14.87 -7.75
CA THR A 50 18.80 13.60 -7.09
C THR A 50 17.72 12.56 -7.34
N THR A 51 18.07 11.45 -8.00
CA THR A 51 17.13 10.34 -8.34
C THR A 51 16.45 9.72 -7.13
N ARG A 52 17.15 9.56 -6.00
CA ARG A 52 16.56 8.99 -4.78
C ARG A 52 15.42 9.84 -4.20
N VAL A 53 15.44 11.14 -4.46
CA VAL A 53 14.36 12.06 -4.06
C VAL A 53 13.17 11.92 -5.01
N HIS A 54 13.39 11.52 -6.28
CA HIS A 54 12.27 11.25 -7.20
C HIS A 54 11.40 10.11 -6.70
N SER A 55 12.02 9.01 -6.24
CA SER A 55 11.27 7.89 -5.66
C SER A 55 10.47 8.33 -4.44
N LEU A 56 11.09 9.06 -3.52
CA LEU A 56 10.40 9.60 -2.34
C LEU A 56 9.19 10.48 -2.71
N LEU A 57 9.36 11.41 -3.65
CA LEU A 57 8.28 12.29 -4.09
C LEU A 57 7.20 11.53 -4.87
N GLN A 58 7.57 10.51 -5.64
CA GLN A 58 6.60 9.63 -6.30
C GLN A 58 5.77 8.87 -5.26
N ASP A 59 6.41 8.35 -4.21
CA ASP A 59 5.73 7.63 -3.14
C ASP A 59 4.75 8.56 -2.39
N TRP A 60 5.17 9.79 -2.09
CA TRP A 60 4.29 10.82 -1.51
C TRP A 60 3.10 11.12 -2.41
N LEU A 61 3.33 11.32 -3.70
CA LEU A 61 2.28 11.62 -4.68
C LEU A 61 1.26 10.47 -4.78
N VAL A 62 1.71 9.22 -4.74
CA VAL A 62 0.81 8.06 -4.76
C VAL A 62 -0.08 8.07 -3.52
N HIS A 63 0.50 8.26 -2.34
CA HIS A 63 -0.26 8.32 -1.10
C HIS A 63 -1.23 9.49 -1.03
N GLU A 64 -0.84 10.67 -1.50
CA GLU A 64 -1.70 11.83 -1.60
C GLU A 64 -2.88 11.58 -2.55
N ALA A 65 -2.61 11.04 -3.74
CA ALA A 65 -3.66 10.69 -4.70
C ALA A 65 -4.63 9.65 -4.13
N LEU A 66 -4.11 8.60 -3.47
CA LEU A 66 -4.94 7.60 -2.83
C LEU A 66 -5.78 8.19 -1.68
N ASN A 67 -5.21 9.08 -0.88
CA ASN A 67 -5.94 9.76 0.19
C ASN A 67 -7.12 10.57 -0.33
N ILE A 68 -6.96 11.25 -1.47
CA ILE A 68 -8.03 12.00 -2.13
C ILE A 68 -9.11 11.05 -2.67
N VAL A 69 -8.70 10.06 -3.46
CA VAL A 69 -9.62 9.15 -4.15
C VAL A 69 -10.42 8.29 -3.17
N LEU A 70 -9.79 7.84 -2.08
CA LEU A 70 -10.39 6.92 -1.12
C LEU A 70 -11.05 7.63 0.08
N ALA A 71 -11.02 8.96 0.16
CA ALA A 71 -11.66 9.72 1.23
C ALA A 71 -13.15 9.39 1.46
N PRO A 72 -13.98 9.16 0.41
CA PRO A 72 -15.37 8.75 0.61
C PRO A 72 -15.50 7.39 1.32
N LEU A 73 -14.58 6.46 1.05
CA LEU A 73 -14.58 5.13 1.67
C LEU A 73 -14.07 5.18 3.12
N LYS A 74 -13.10 6.05 3.43
CA LYS A 74 -12.72 6.34 4.83
C LYS A 74 -13.92 6.82 5.63
N THR A 75 -14.63 7.80 5.09
CA THR A 75 -15.84 8.35 5.70
C THR A 75 -16.92 7.26 5.88
N ALA A 76 -17.22 6.51 4.82
CA ALA A 76 -18.21 5.43 4.86
C ALA A 76 -17.85 4.32 5.87
N THR A 77 -16.57 4.11 6.18
CA THR A 77 -16.15 3.15 7.21
C THR A 77 -16.39 3.68 8.63
N GLN A 78 -16.28 4.99 8.83
CA GLN A 78 -16.47 5.58 10.15
C GLN A 78 -17.94 5.77 10.49
N ILE A 79 -18.73 6.30 9.56
CA ILE A 79 -20.11 6.72 9.82
C ILE A 79 -21.17 5.92 9.05
N GLY A 80 -20.75 4.96 8.22
CA GLY A 80 -21.65 4.22 7.34
C GLY A 80 -22.23 5.09 6.22
N ILE A 81 -22.76 4.44 5.18
CA ILE A 81 -23.48 5.11 4.09
C ILE A 81 -24.56 4.19 3.52
N MET A 82 -25.65 4.77 3.02
CA MET A 82 -26.65 4.00 2.28
C MET A 82 -26.12 3.66 0.89
N MET A 83 -26.09 2.36 0.55
CA MET A 83 -25.72 1.86 -0.78
C MET A 83 -26.81 0.92 -1.31
N SER A 84 -26.99 0.91 -2.62
CA SER A 84 -27.89 -0.05 -3.26
C SER A 84 -27.25 -1.44 -3.33
N ASP A 85 -27.99 -2.47 -2.93
CA ASP A 85 -27.62 -3.86 -3.21
C ASP A 85 -27.89 -4.22 -4.68
N PRO A 86 -27.44 -5.40 -5.18
CA PRO A 86 -27.66 -5.81 -6.56
C PRO A 86 -29.13 -5.95 -6.98
N VAL A 87 -30.06 -6.00 -6.01
CA VAL A 87 -31.52 -6.08 -6.24
C VAL A 87 -32.15 -4.67 -6.18
N GLY A 88 -31.36 -3.64 -5.88
CA GLY A 88 -31.80 -2.24 -5.80
C GLY A 88 -32.30 -1.81 -4.42
N ASN A 89 -32.20 -2.65 -3.38
CA ASN A 89 -32.58 -2.24 -2.03
C ASN A 89 -31.48 -1.40 -1.40
N LEU A 90 -31.87 -0.37 -0.66
CA LEU A 90 -30.92 0.43 0.12
C LEU A 90 -30.49 -0.33 1.38
N ARG A 91 -29.19 -0.47 1.56
CA ARG A 91 -28.55 -1.09 2.72
C ARG A 91 -27.64 -0.07 3.40
N TYR A 92 -27.66 -0.05 4.72
CA TYR A 92 -26.71 0.74 5.48
C TYR A 92 -25.40 -0.05 5.61
N CYS A 93 -24.35 0.43 4.95
CA CYS A 93 -23.11 -0.30 4.71
C CYS A 93 -21.90 0.46 5.24
N PHE A 94 -20.87 -0.30 5.61
CA PHE A 94 -19.54 0.19 5.97
C PHE A 94 -18.52 -0.36 4.96
N THR A 95 -17.39 0.33 4.79
CA THR A 95 -16.36 -0.04 3.80
C THR A 95 -14.99 -0.32 4.43
N PRO A 96 -14.88 -1.22 5.42
CA PRO A 96 -13.58 -1.57 6.00
C PRO A 96 -12.65 -2.15 4.93
N ILE A 97 -11.35 -1.89 5.05
CA ILE A 97 -10.35 -2.51 4.18
C ILE A 97 -10.22 -3.98 4.57
N ALA A 98 -10.65 -4.88 3.69
CA ALA A 98 -10.51 -6.31 3.90
C ALA A 98 -9.13 -6.82 3.46
N ALA A 99 -8.68 -6.41 2.27
CA ALA A 99 -7.37 -6.75 1.73
C ALA A 99 -6.91 -5.67 0.74
N TRP A 100 -5.60 -5.54 0.59
CA TRP A 100 -4.97 -4.75 -0.46
C TRP A 100 -4.05 -5.67 -1.28
N ILE A 101 -4.42 -5.90 -2.54
CA ILE A 101 -3.75 -6.87 -3.42
C ILE A 101 -2.73 -6.12 -4.27
N THR A 102 -1.45 -6.34 -3.99
CA THR A 102 -0.32 -5.65 -4.62
C THR A 102 0.91 -6.55 -4.65
N ASP A 103 1.87 -6.23 -5.51
CA ASP A 103 3.18 -6.91 -5.50
C ASP A 103 4.07 -6.40 -4.34
N THR A 104 5.19 -7.09 -4.06
CA THR A 104 6.05 -6.74 -2.91
C THR A 104 6.57 -5.29 -2.89
N PRO A 105 7.01 -4.70 -4.03
CA PRO A 105 7.30 -3.27 -4.10
C PRO A 105 6.13 -2.37 -3.69
N GLU A 106 4.93 -2.64 -4.20
CA GLU A 106 3.71 -1.88 -3.91
C GLU A 106 3.22 -2.10 -2.46
N GLU A 107 3.36 -3.31 -1.91
CA GLU A 107 3.09 -3.61 -0.49
C GLU A 107 3.99 -2.76 0.43
N SER A 108 5.27 -2.64 0.09
CA SER A 108 6.24 -1.82 0.83
C SER A 108 5.90 -0.32 0.72
N LEU A 109 5.50 0.14 -0.47
CA LEU A 109 5.02 1.50 -0.69
C LEU A 109 3.84 1.81 0.25
N LEU A 110 2.79 1.01 0.18
CA LEU A 110 1.53 1.25 0.88
C LEU A 110 1.62 1.10 2.40
N SER A 111 2.42 0.13 2.87
CA SER A 111 2.64 -0.08 4.31
C SER A 111 3.44 1.05 4.96
N GLY A 112 4.19 1.84 4.18
CA GLY A 112 5.14 2.81 4.73
C GLY A 112 6.49 2.21 5.13
N THR A 113 6.69 0.91 4.87
CA THR A 113 7.89 0.18 5.28
C THR A 113 8.94 0.14 4.16
N GLY A 114 10.20 0.14 4.55
CA GLY A 114 11.31 -0.01 3.62
C GLY A 114 11.44 -1.46 3.13
N PRO A 115 12.05 -1.69 1.95
CA PRO A 115 12.12 -3.01 1.30
C PRO A 115 12.98 -4.06 2.03
N LYS A 116 13.57 -3.71 3.19
CA LYS A 116 14.42 -4.58 4.01
C LYS A 116 13.80 -4.85 5.38
N VAL A 117 12.50 -4.62 5.52
CA VAL A 117 11.74 -4.85 6.75
C VAL A 117 10.55 -5.72 6.40
N SER A 118 10.11 -6.53 7.36
CA SER A 118 8.88 -7.31 7.21
C SER A 118 7.67 -6.38 7.22
N LEU A 119 6.67 -6.70 6.38
CA LEU A 119 5.38 -6.01 6.36
C LEU A 119 4.50 -6.35 7.57
N VAL A 120 4.76 -7.51 8.17
CA VAL A 120 3.94 -8.08 9.24
C VAL A 120 4.59 -7.89 10.60
N THR A 121 5.92 -7.93 10.67
CA THR A 121 6.68 -7.88 11.92
C THR A 121 7.70 -6.75 11.90
N ILE A 122 8.21 -6.36 13.06
CA ILE A 122 9.29 -5.37 13.17
C ILE A 122 10.67 -5.93 12.76
N ALA A 123 10.71 -7.15 12.22
CA ALA A 123 11.94 -7.81 11.81
C ALA A 123 12.56 -7.11 10.59
N SER A 124 13.86 -6.87 10.66
CA SER A 124 14.67 -6.49 9.51
C SER A 124 15.16 -7.71 8.73
N SER A 125 15.59 -7.49 7.49
CA SER A 125 16.10 -8.56 6.60
C SER A 125 17.28 -9.34 7.18
N LYS A 126 18.02 -8.76 8.13
CA LYS A 126 19.14 -9.41 8.83
C LYS A 126 18.68 -10.41 9.89
N GLN A 127 17.45 -10.26 10.36
CA GLN A 127 16.84 -11.11 11.38
C GLN A 127 15.98 -12.20 10.75
N PHE A 128 15.78 -12.17 9.43
CA PHE A 128 15.03 -13.22 8.74
C PHE A 128 15.76 -14.57 8.86
N GLY A 129 15.00 -15.63 9.12
CA GLY A 129 15.53 -16.98 9.35
C GLY A 129 16.05 -17.24 10.76
N ASN A 130 16.00 -16.27 11.67
CA ASN A 130 16.27 -16.54 13.08
C ASN A 130 15.06 -17.20 13.77
N ALA A 131 15.30 -17.94 14.86
CA ALA A 131 14.26 -18.63 15.60
C ALA A 131 13.41 -17.68 16.49
N HIS A 132 13.67 -16.37 16.44
CA HIS A 132 12.99 -15.39 17.29
C HIS A 132 11.72 -14.92 16.61
N GLN A 133 10.61 -15.00 17.34
CA GLN A 133 9.36 -14.36 16.94
C GLN A 133 9.48 -12.86 17.22
N HIS A 134 9.42 -12.05 16.16
CA HIS A 134 9.43 -10.59 16.27
C HIS A 134 8.00 -10.09 16.46
N GLU A 135 7.87 -8.97 17.16
CA GLU A 135 6.57 -8.32 17.37
C GLU A 135 5.93 -7.89 16.05
N LEU A 136 4.60 -7.76 16.06
CA LEU A 136 3.84 -7.29 14.91
C LEU A 136 4.17 -5.83 14.61
N CYS A 137 4.33 -5.51 13.33
CA CYS A 137 4.43 -4.13 12.85
C CYS A 137 3.03 -3.51 12.84
N THR A 138 2.65 -2.87 13.94
CA THR A 138 1.35 -2.20 14.05
C THR A 138 1.37 -0.84 13.37
N ALA A 139 0.18 -0.32 13.05
CA ALA A 139 0.01 1.06 12.58
C ALA A 139 0.71 2.08 13.49
N ASP A 140 0.57 1.91 14.81
CA ASP A 140 1.18 2.80 15.82
C ASP A 140 2.70 2.76 15.78
N HIS A 141 3.31 1.59 15.55
CA HIS A 141 4.76 1.45 15.41
C HIS A 141 5.27 2.26 14.21
N THR A 142 4.63 2.09 13.06
CA THR A 142 5.01 2.83 11.83
C THR A 142 4.82 4.33 12.00
N LEU A 143 3.71 4.78 12.62
CA LEU A 143 3.47 6.20 12.87
C LEU A 143 4.47 6.79 13.87
N ALA A 144 4.81 6.06 14.94
CA ALA A 144 5.83 6.50 15.89
C ALA A 144 7.21 6.63 15.24
N ALA A 145 7.56 5.72 14.34
CA ALA A 145 8.79 5.80 13.55
C ALA A 145 8.78 7.03 12.61
N ILE A 146 7.66 7.32 11.95
CA ILE A 146 7.51 8.52 11.10
C ILE A 146 7.68 9.79 11.94
N HIS A 147 7.02 9.89 13.10
CA HIS A 147 7.18 11.01 14.02
C HIS A 147 8.63 11.18 14.46
N THR A 148 9.33 10.08 14.75
CA THR A 148 10.75 10.09 15.10
C THR A 148 11.59 10.63 13.95
N ALA A 149 11.37 10.18 12.70
CA ALA A 149 12.07 10.69 11.53
C ALA A 149 11.86 12.20 11.33
N CYS A 150 10.61 12.67 11.43
CA CYS A 150 10.25 14.08 11.31
C CYS A 150 10.84 14.95 12.44
N SER A 151 11.05 14.39 13.62
CA SER A 151 11.70 15.09 14.74
C SER A 151 13.21 15.29 14.54
N GLN A 152 13.87 14.37 13.81
CA GLN A 152 15.30 14.43 13.53
C GLN A 152 15.62 15.35 12.35
N TYR A 153 14.79 15.28 11.30
CA TYR A 153 14.96 16.05 10.07
C TYR A 153 13.62 16.57 9.57
N SER A 154 13.60 17.82 9.11
CA SER A 154 12.44 18.36 8.41
C SER A 154 12.18 17.56 7.13
N PRO A 155 10.92 17.25 6.79
CA PRO A 155 10.55 16.64 5.49
C PRO A 155 11.04 17.43 4.26
N ASN A 156 11.25 18.75 4.42
CA ASN A 156 11.81 19.60 3.36
C ASN A 156 13.31 19.34 3.12
N ASP A 157 14.04 18.82 4.11
CA ASP A 157 15.37 18.23 3.90
C ASP A 157 15.21 16.78 3.44
N HIS A 158 14.80 16.61 2.17
CA HIS A 158 14.52 15.30 1.59
C HIS A 158 15.67 14.29 1.78
N ILE A 159 16.92 14.74 1.76
CA ILE A 159 18.09 13.86 1.86
C ILE A 159 18.31 13.45 3.31
N GLY A 160 18.31 14.39 4.25
CA GLY A 160 18.45 14.10 5.68
C GLY A 160 17.30 13.24 6.18
N PHE A 161 16.07 13.62 5.84
CA PHE A 161 14.87 12.88 6.18
C PHE A 161 14.88 11.45 5.62
N LEU A 162 15.21 11.25 4.34
CA LEU A 162 15.26 9.91 3.75
C LEU A 162 16.32 9.02 4.42
N LYS A 163 17.42 9.59 4.92
CA LYS A 163 18.43 8.83 5.70
C LYS A 163 17.86 8.38 7.03
N ALA A 164 17.20 9.27 7.78
CA ALA A 164 16.58 8.94 9.05
C ALA A 164 15.46 7.91 8.89
N ALA A 165 14.57 8.10 7.91
CA ALA A 165 13.49 7.17 7.57
C ALA A 165 14.04 5.76 7.28
N LYS A 166 15.07 5.64 6.46
CA LYS A 166 15.72 4.34 6.16
C LYS A 166 16.32 3.66 7.38
N TRP A 167 16.91 4.43 8.29
CA TRP A 167 17.48 3.88 9.51
C TRP A 167 16.40 3.30 10.43
N LEU A 168 15.22 3.91 10.41
CA LEU A 168 14.02 3.44 11.10
C LEU A 168 13.22 2.39 10.31
N GLY A 169 13.73 1.93 9.16
CA GLY A 169 13.06 0.90 8.37
C GLY A 169 11.85 1.38 7.56
N LEU A 170 11.72 2.69 7.34
CA LEU A 170 10.64 3.31 6.57
C LEU A 170 11.03 3.56 5.11
N ASN A 171 10.02 3.65 4.23
CA ASN A 171 10.21 4.10 2.84
C ASN A 171 10.33 5.63 2.70
N GLY A 172 9.86 6.38 3.71
CA GLY A 172 9.88 7.84 3.76
C GLY A 172 8.54 8.52 3.51
N VAL A 173 7.44 7.77 3.29
CA VAL A 173 6.11 8.37 3.25
C VAL A 173 5.69 8.83 4.65
N ILE A 174 5.10 10.03 4.73
CA ILE A 174 4.62 10.62 5.99
C ILE A 174 3.12 10.39 6.12
N ASP A 175 2.34 10.83 5.12
CA ASP A 175 0.88 10.75 5.15
C ASP A 175 0.38 9.45 4.52
N LEU A 176 0.44 8.36 5.30
CA LEU A 176 0.10 7.02 4.82
C LEU A 176 -1.40 6.88 4.48
N VAL A 177 -1.73 6.12 3.42
CA VAL A 177 -3.09 6.06 2.86
C VAL A 177 -4.08 5.42 3.82
N TRP A 178 -3.64 4.43 4.58
CA TRP A 178 -4.48 3.70 5.53
C TRP A 178 -4.73 4.49 6.82
N THR A 179 -4.07 5.64 7.02
CA THR A 179 -4.36 6.49 8.18
C THR A 179 -5.78 7.06 8.08
N GLY A 180 -6.49 7.07 9.20
CA GLY A 180 -7.89 7.52 9.27
C GLY A 180 -8.92 6.47 8.86
N TRP A 181 -8.51 5.26 8.48
CA TRP A 181 -9.44 4.14 8.34
C TRP A 181 -9.63 3.45 9.70
N PRO A 182 -10.85 3.39 10.26
CA PRO A 182 -11.07 2.69 11.52
C PRO A 182 -10.70 1.21 11.41
N LEU A 183 -10.03 0.68 12.44
CA LEU A 183 -9.62 -0.73 12.55
C LEU A 183 -8.69 -1.24 11.44
N SER A 184 -8.05 -0.36 10.67
CA SER A 184 -7.08 -0.77 9.64
C SER A 184 -5.68 -0.93 10.22
N GLN A 185 -5.25 -2.17 10.41
CA GLN A 185 -3.85 -2.49 10.71
C GLN A 185 -3.19 -3.02 9.43
N PRO A 186 -2.14 -2.34 8.91
CA PRO A 186 -1.47 -2.74 7.67
C PRO A 186 -1.06 -4.22 7.64
N CYS A 187 -0.55 -4.74 8.76
CA CYS A 187 -0.14 -6.12 8.90
C CYS A 187 -1.28 -7.16 8.74
N TYR A 188 -2.55 -6.74 8.77
CA TYR A 188 -3.69 -7.64 8.57
C TYR A 188 -4.27 -7.59 7.15
N PHE A 189 -4.30 -6.42 6.52
CA PHE A 189 -4.93 -6.28 5.20
C PHE A 189 -3.94 -6.23 4.03
N ILE A 190 -2.66 -5.92 4.28
CA ILE A 190 -1.60 -6.08 3.27
C ILE A 190 -1.22 -7.56 3.29
N THR A 191 -1.99 -8.34 2.55
CA THR A 191 -1.81 -9.79 2.48
C THR A 191 -0.52 -10.08 1.72
N LEU A 192 0.51 -10.54 2.45
CA LEU A 192 1.72 -11.12 1.83
C LEU A 192 1.29 -12.07 0.72
N GLU A 193 1.69 -11.78 -0.51
CA GLU A 193 1.42 -12.67 -1.63
C GLU A 193 2.04 -14.06 -1.35
N VAL A 194 1.21 -14.98 -0.83
CA VAL A 194 1.60 -16.36 -0.50
C VAL A 194 2.18 -17.02 -1.75
N LEU A 195 1.65 -16.73 -2.94
CA LEU A 195 2.17 -17.31 -4.17
C LEU A 195 3.61 -16.87 -4.43
N HIS A 196 3.90 -15.57 -4.49
CA HIS A 196 5.24 -15.11 -4.87
C HIS A 196 6.28 -15.33 -3.77
N HIS A 197 5.89 -15.30 -2.49
CA HIS A 197 6.80 -15.62 -1.38
C HIS A 197 7.12 -17.12 -1.30
N PHE A 198 6.12 -18.00 -1.37
CA PHE A 198 6.37 -19.45 -1.26
C PHE A 198 7.01 -20.03 -2.53
N PHE A 199 6.64 -19.57 -3.73
CA PHE A 199 7.23 -20.07 -4.97
C PHE A 199 8.71 -19.66 -5.12
N ARG A 200 9.08 -18.45 -4.68
CA ARG A 200 10.47 -17.99 -4.67
C ARG A 200 11.31 -18.67 -3.58
N PHE A 201 10.69 -19.06 -2.47
CA PHE A 201 11.33 -19.87 -1.44
C PHE A 201 11.61 -21.30 -1.93
N ALA A 202 10.66 -21.89 -2.67
CA ALA A 202 10.81 -23.23 -3.23
C ALA A 202 11.89 -23.30 -4.34
N TRP A 203 12.05 -22.25 -5.15
CA TRP A 203 13.02 -22.25 -6.26
C TRP A 203 14.46 -21.90 -5.85
N ASN A 204 14.66 -21.24 -4.70
CA ASN A 204 16.01 -20.95 -4.17
C ASN A 204 16.61 -22.12 -3.38
N HIS A 205 15.86 -23.21 -3.21
CA HIS A 205 16.38 -24.51 -2.79
C HIS A 205 16.42 -25.43 -4.01
N ASP A 206 17.42 -25.21 -4.88
CA ASP A 206 17.93 -26.32 -5.68
C ASP A 206 18.41 -27.39 -4.67
N ILE A 207 17.64 -28.47 -4.56
CA ILE A 207 18.18 -29.73 -4.07
C ILE A 207 19.06 -30.26 -5.22
N GLN A 208 20.32 -29.87 -5.19
CA GLN A 208 21.43 -30.66 -5.71
C GLN A 208 22.55 -30.71 -4.66
#